data_AF-A0A925UDT6-F1
#
_entry.id   AF-A0A925UDT6-F1
#
_cell.length_a   1.000
_cell.length_b   1.000
_cell.length_c   1.000
_cell.angle_alpha   90.00
_cell.angle_beta   90.00
_cell.angle_gamma   90.00
#
_symmetry.space_group_name_H-M   'P 1'
#
loop_
_entity.id
_entity.type
_entity.pdbx_description
1 polymer ?
#
loop_
_entity_poly.entity_id
_entity_poly.type
_entity_poly.pdbx_seq_one_letter_code
_entity_poly.pdbx_strand_id
1 'polypeptide(L)'
;MATNTASSAHRRELPPRQVRVLGALLCLIGTLLALGMAYAAWQTAPTFLQPGVLVDGERFTGSVSQGRQALALIGSVSVTGLVFVGIGAHQLRTGRRDRRLLALGAAALGIVGLLAWQMRSMLA
;
A
#
# COMPACT_ATOMS: atom_id res chain seq x y z
N MET A 1 -19.61 5.26 -47.35
CA MET A 1 -19.65 5.88 -46.01
C MET A 1 -20.23 4.85 -45.06
N ALA A 2 -19.40 3.91 -44.61
CA ALA A 2 -19.85 2.68 -43.94
C ALA A 2 -19.58 2.75 -42.42
N THR A 3 -20.67 2.81 -41.66
CA THR A 3 -20.92 2.13 -40.37
C THR A 3 -19.75 1.99 -39.37
N ASN A 4 -19.62 3.00 -38.50
CA ASN A 4 -19.11 2.84 -37.14
C ASN A 4 -20.15 2.12 -36.27
N THR A 5 -20.10 0.79 -36.19
CA THR A 5 -20.93 0.01 -35.27
C THR A 5 -20.14 -1.15 -34.70
N ALA A 6 -20.21 -1.32 -33.37
CA ALA A 6 -19.75 -2.48 -32.60
C ALA A 6 -18.26 -2.54 -32.18
N SER A 7 -17.82 -1.56 -31.39
CA SER A 7 -16.86 -1.83 -30.30
C SER A 7 -17.40 -1.30 -28.97
N SER A 8 -18.68 -1.57 -28.70
CA SER A 8 -19.23 -1.49 -27.35
C SER A 8 -18.75 -2.72 -26.59
N ALA A 9 -17.48 -2.67 -26.18
CA ALA A 9 -16.87 -3.63 -25.27
C ALA A 9 -17.84 -3.91 -24.12
N HIS A 10 -18.37 -5.12 -24.13
CA HIS A 10 -19.22 -5.68 -23.10
C HIS A 10 -18.46 -5.60 -21.77
N ARG A 11 -18.64 -4.50 -21.01
CA ARG A 11 -18.16 -4.40 -19.63
C ARG A 11 -18.94 -5.45 -18.86
N ARG A 12 -18.45 -6.69 -18.85
CA ARG A 12 -19.00 -7.76 -18.04
C ARG A 12 -18.95 -7.29 -16.59
N GLU A 13 -20.09 -6.89 -16.07
CA GLU A 13 -20.24 -6.59 -14.65
C GLU A 13 -19.88 -7.87 -13.91
N LEU A 14 -18.83 -7.83 -13.08
CA LEU A 14 -18.36 -9.01 -12.36
C LEU A 14 -19.49 -9.51 -11.46
N PRO A 15 -19.79 -10.82 -11.46
CA PRO A 15 -20.81 -11.37 -10.59
C PRO A 15 -20.47 -11.10 -9.11
N PRO A 16 -21.46 -10.85 -8.23
CA PRO A 16 -21.22 -10.44 -6.84
C PRO A 16 -20.32 -11.41 -6.04
N ARG A 17 -20.36 -12.71 -6.36
CA ARG A 17 -19.49 -13.72 -5.75
C ARG A 17 -18.01 -13.47 -6.06
N GLN A 18 -17.67 -13.11 -7.31
CA GLN A 18 -16.29 -12.79 -7.68
C GLN A 18 -15.81 -11.51 -7.01
N VAL A 19 -16.68 -10.49 -6.87
CA VAL A 19 -16.34 -9.26 -6.14
C VAL A 19 -16.04 -9.53 -4.67
N ARG A 20 -16.80 -10.44 -4.03
CA ARG A 20 -16.52 -10.84 -2.64
C ARG A 20 -15.20 -11.59 -2.51
N VAL A 21 -14.87 -12.50 -3.43
CA VAL A 21 -13.58 -13.20 -3.43
C VAL A 21 -12.42 -12.21 -3.61
N LEU A 22 -12.54 -11.25 -4.54
CA LEU A 22 -11.56 -10.18 -4.71
C LEU A 22 -11.44 -9.32 -3.45
N GLY A 23 -12.55 -9.01 -2.80
CA GLY A 23 -12.57 -8.33 -1.50
C GLY A 23 -11.85 -9.12 -0.41
N ALA A 24 -12.05 -10.44 -0.35
CA ALA A 24 -11.37 -11.34 0.59
C ALA A 24 -9.85 -11.33 0.38
N LEU A 25 -9.42 -11.48 -0.88
CA LEU A 25 -8.02 -11.45 -1.25
C LEU A 25 -7.39 -10.09 -0.93
N LEU A 26 -8.09 -9.00 -1.23
CA LEU A 26 -7.61 -7.65 -0.93
C LEU A 26 -7.50 -7.41 0.58
N CYS A 27 -8.45 -7.91 1.38
CA CYS A 27 -8.34 -7.89 2.84
C CYS A 27 -7.13 -8.67 3.33
N LEU A 28 -6.92 -9.87 2.81
CA LEU A 28 -5.80 -10.72 3.22
C LEU A 28 -4.46 -10.05 2.90
N ILE A 29 -4.30 -9.57 1.66
CA ILE A 29 -3.07 -8.89 1.22
C ILE A 29 -2.86 -7.60 2.00
N GLY A 30 -3.90 -6.77 2.17
CA GLY A 30 -3.82 -5.54 2.93
C GLY A 30 -3.44 -5.78 4.40
N THR A 31 -3.96 -6.85 5.01
CA THR A 31 -3.64 -7.23 6.40
C THR A 31 -2.21 -7.69 6.53
N LEU A 32 -1.76 -8.59 5.64
CA LEU A 32 -0.37 -9.05 5.61
C LEU A 32 0.60 -7.89 5.40
N LEU A 33 0.27 -6.95 4.51
CA LEU A 33 1.09 -5.77 4.25
C LEU A 33 1.11 -4.83 5.47
N ALA A 34 -0.06 -4.55 6.07
CA ALA A 34 -0.15 -3.68 7.23
C ALA A 34 0.63 -4.23 8.43
N LEU A 35 0.38 -5.49 8.78
CA LEU A 35 1.04 -6.14 9.92
C LEU A 35 2.51 -6.40 9.65
N GLY A 36 2.87 -6.88 8.45
CA GLY A 36 4.26 -7.14 8.09
C GLY A 36 5.11 -5.88 8.13
N MET A 37 4.60 -4.76 7.60
CA MET A 37 5.32 -3.48 7.63
C MET A 37 5.32 -2.85 9.02
N ALA A 38 4.25 -2.99 9.81
CA ALA A 38 4.24 -2.52 11.19
C ALA A 38 5.26 -3.28 12.06
N TYR A 39 5.35 -4.60 11.87
CA TYR A 39 6.34 -5.45 12.53
C TYR A 39 7.78 -5.08 12.11
N ALA A 40 8.01 -4.89 10.80
CA ALA A 40 9.31 -4.44 10.30
C ALA A 40 9.68 -3.05 10.86
N ALA A 41 8.73 -2.12 10.94
CA ALA A 41 8.96 -0.81 11.57
C ALA A 41 9.34 -0.96 13.04
N TRP A 42 8.65 -1.82 13.80
CA TRP A 42 8.96 -2.07 15.20
C TRP A 42 10.40 -2.59 15.39
N GLN A 43 10.81 -3.57 14.57
CA GLN A 43 12.16 -4.15 14.67
C GLN A 43 13.26 -3.17 14.23
N THR A 44 13.02 -2.38 13.18
CA THR A 44 14.05 -1.48 12.63
C THR A 44 14.07 -0.10 13.28
N ALA A 45 13.02 0.28 14.01
CA ALA A 45 12.93 1.54 14.73
C ALA A 45 14.12 1.85 15.65
N PRO A 46 14.56 0.95 16.56
CA PRO A 46 15.68 1.26 17.43
C PRO A 46 16.97 1.52 16.63
N THR A 47 17.24 0.72 15.61
CA THR A 47 18.41 0.86 14.73
C THR A 47 18.40 2.17 13.94
N PHE A 48 17.24 2.63 13.45
CA PHE A 48 17.13 3.89 12.70
C PHE A 48 17.09 5.15 13.57
N LEU A 49 16.61 5.05 14.81
CA LEU A 49 16.52 6.19 15.73
C LEU A 49 17.82 6.45 16.50
N GLN A 50 18.74 5.48 16.53
CA GLN A 50 20.03 5.56 17.22
C GLN A 50 21.21 5.28 16.25
N PRO A 51 21.45 6.17 15.26
CA PRO A 51 22.54 5.97 14.31
C PRO A 51 23.90 5.92 15.01
N GLY A 52 24.79 5.05 14.51
CA GLY A 52 26.13 4.84 15.05
C GLY A 52 26.20 3.87 16.24
N VAL A 53 25.07 3.52 16.87
CA VAL A 53 24.99 2.50 17.92
C VAL A 53 24.78 1.13 17.27
N LEU A 54 25.44 0.10 17.81
CA LEU A 54 25.20 -1.28 17.40
C LEU A 54 23.94 -1.78 18.12
N VAL A 55 22.89 -2.12 17.36
CA VAL A 55 21.63 -2.67 17.89
C VAL A 55 21.43 -4.02 17.21
N ASP A 56 21.35 -5.10 17.98
CA ASP A 56 21.16 -6.47 17.49
C ASP A 56 22.15 -6.91 16.39
N GLY A 57 23.39 -6.41 16.45
CA GLY A 57 24.44 -6.71 15.48
C GLY A 57 24.40 -5.88 14.20
N GLU A 58 23.36 -5.06 14.00
CA GLU A 58 23.25 -4.12 12.90
C GLU A 58 23.60 -2.69 13.34
N ARG A 59 24.13 -1.89 12.41
CA ARG A 59 24.43 -0.47 12.63
C ARG A 59 23.93 0.36 11.46
N PHE A 60 23.05 1.30 11.76
CA PHE A 60 22.69 2.32 10.78
C PHE A 60 23.76 3.41 10.73
N THR A 61 24.34 3.63 9.55
CA THR A 61 25.41 4.61 9.30
C THR A 61 24.89 5.93 8.72
N GLY A 62 23.59 6.02 8.41
CA GLY A 62 22.95 7.25 7.94
C GLY A 62 22.68 8.26 9.05
N SER A 63 22.13 9.42 8.68
CA SER A 63 21.71 10.44 9.65
C SER A 63 20.39 10.09 10.34
N VAL A 64 20.14 10.67 11.51
CA VAL A 64 18.84 10.52 12.23
C VAL A 64 17.66 10.92 11.33
N SER A 65 17.83 11.95 10.50
CA SER A 65 16.78 12.40 9.57
C SER A 65 16.47 11.36 8.49
N GLN A 66 17.50 10.70 7.94
CA GLN A 66 17.33 9.59 6.98
C GLN A 66 16.62 8.39 7.63
N GLY A 67 16.98 8.04 8.87
CA GLY A 67 16.33 6.96 9.62
C GLY A 67 14.84 7.23 9.87
N ARG A 68 14.49 8.47 10.27
CA ARG A 68 13.09 8.89 10.43
C ARG A 68 12.30 8.85 9.11
N GLN A 69 12.91 9.27 8.01
CA GLN A 69 12.27 9.20 6.68
C GLN A 69 12.05 7.75 6.24
N ALA A 70 13.01 6.85 6.49
CA ALA A 70 12.86 5.42 6.23
C ALA A 70 11.68 4.83 7.01
N LEU A 71 11.59 5.13 8.31
CA LEU A 71 10.46 4.70 9.16
C LEU A 71 9.13 5.29 8.68
N ALA A 72 9.11 6.57 8.29
CA ALA A 72 7.91 7.20 7.75
C ALA A 72 7.45 6.52 6.46
N LEU A 73 8.38 6.14 5.57
CA LEU A 73 8.08 5.39 4.36
C LEU A 73 7.50 4.01 4.72
N ILE A 74 8.15 3.24 5.60
CA ILE A 74 7.65 1.93 6.05
C ILE A 74 6.24 2.06 6.65
N GLY A 75 6.04 3.05 7.52
CA GLY A 75 4.75 3.35 8.14
C GLY A 75 3.68 3.71 7.11
N SER A 76 4.01 4.48 6.07
CA SER A 76 3.07 4.83 4.99
C SER A 76 2.60 3.60 4.20
N VAL A 77 3.48 2.61 3.98
CA VAL A 77 3.11 1.32 3.36
C VAL A 77 2.16 0.55 4.28
N SER A 78 2.41 0.54 5.59
CA SER A 78 1.52 -0.10 6.56
C SER A 78 0.11 0.52 6.54
N VAL A 79 0.02 1.85 6.55
CA VAL A 79 -1.26 2.59 6.42
C VAL A 79 -1.96 2.27 5.11
N THR A 80 -1.21 2.14 4.01
CA THR A 80 -1.75 1.75 2.70
C THR A 80 -2.33 0.33 2.74
N GLY A 81 -1.69 -0.59 3.45
CA GLY A 81 -2.25 -1.91 3.75
C GLY A 81 -3.62 -1.82 4.42
N LEU A 82 -3.78 -0.97 5.44
CA LEU A 82 -5.07 -0.75 6.12
C LEU A 82 -6.14 -0.17 5.19
N VAL A 83 -5.77 0.72 4.27
CA VAL A 83 -6.69 1.22 3.24
C VAL A 83 -7.21 0.06 2.39
N PHE A 84 -6.34 -0.85 1.95
CA PHE A 84 -6.77 -2.05 1.20
C PHE A 84 -7.64 -3.00 2.02
N VAL A 85 -7.37 -3.17 3.33
CA VAL A 85 -8.27 -3.89 4.22
C VAL A 85 -9.65 -3.25 4.25
N GLY A 86 -9.74 -1.93 4.39
CA GLY A 86 -11.02 -1.21 4.37
C GLY A 86 -11.79 -1.40 3.06
N ILE A 87 -11.09 -1.29 1.92
CA ILE A 87 -11.67 -1.50 0.58
C ILE A 87 -12.13 -2.95 0.42
N GLY A 88 -11.32 -3.93 0.83
CA GLY A 88 -11.65 -5.35 0.76
C GLY A 88 -12.85 -5.70 1.63
N ALA A 89 -12.91 -5.16 2.86
CA ALA A 89 -13.99 -5.36 3.80
C ALA A 89 -15.31 -4.78 3.27
N HIS A 90 -15.24 -3.62 2.60
CA HIS A 90 -16.38 -3.05 1.92
C HIS A 90 -16.87 -3.95 0.78
N GLN A 91 -15.97 -4.47 -0.06
CA GLN A 91 -16.33 -5.39 -1.17
C GLN A 91 -16.90 -6.71 -0.66
N LEU A 92 -16.38 -7.24 0.45
CA LEU A 92 -16.91 -8.43 1.12
C LEU A 92 -18.34 -8.23 1.61
N ARG A 93 -18.59 -7.10 2.29
CA ARG A 93 -19.91 -6.79 2.87
C ARG A 93 -20.95 -6.48 1.81
N THR A 94 -20.61 -5.64 0.83
CA THR A 94 -21.58 -5.14 -0.16
C THR A 94 -21.68 -6.01 -1.41
N GLY A 95 -20.63 -6.78 -1.74
CA GLY A 95 -20.51 -7.45 -3.04
C GLY A 95 -20.41 -6.50 -4.22
N ARG A 96 -20.11 -5.21 -3.98
CA ARG A 96 -20.04 -4.16 -5.00
C ARG A 96 -18.65 -3.54 -5.04
N ARG A 97 -18.24 -3.14 -6.24
CA ARG A 97 -16.96 -2.48 -6.50
C ARG A 97 -17.17 -0.97 -6.62
N ASP A 98 -16.78 -0.21 -5.60
CA ASP A 98 -16.86 1.26 -5.63
C ASP A 98 -15.59 1.86 -6.25
N ARG A 99 -15.76 2.67 -7.30
CA ARG A 99 -14.66 3.37 -7.98
C ARG A 99 -13.99 4.40 -7.07
N ARG A 100 -14.72 5.04 -6.15
CA ARG A 100 -14.18 6.03 -5.22
C ARG A 100 -13.19 5.38 -4.25
N LEU A 101 -13.56 4.22 -3.71
CA LEU A 101 -12.69 3.43 -2.84
C LEU A 101 -11.44 2.93 -3.58
N LEU A 102 -11.56 2.55 -4.85
CA LEU A 102 -10.40 2.18 -5.65
C LEU A 102 -9.50 3.37 -5.98
N ALA A 103 -10.08 4.54 -6.25
CA ALA A 103 -9.33 5.77 -6.42
C ALA A 103 -8.58 6.14 -5.13
N LEU A 104 -9.18 5.93 -3.96
CA LEU A 104 -8.51 6.11 -2.67
C LEU A 104 -7.31 5.15 -2.52
N GLY A 105 -7.47 3.87 -2.86
CA GLY A 105 -6.37 2.91 -2.86
C GLY A 105 -5.24 3.28 -3.83
N ALA A 106 -5.59 3.76 -5.03
CA ALA A 106 -4.61 4.25 -6.00
C ALA A 106 -3.89 5.51 -5.51
N ALA A 107 -4.60 6.45 -4.88
CA ALA A 107 -4.01 7.64 -4.29
C ALA A 107 -3.04 7.29 -3.15
N ALA A 108 -3.39 6.33 -2.29
CA ALA A 108 -2.50 5.85 -1.23
C ALA A 108 -1.20 5.28 -1.80
N LEU A 109 -1.28 4.44 -2.83
CA LEU A 109 -0.09 3.95 -3.55
C LEU A 109 0.72 5.08 -4.20
N GLY A 110 0.05 6.07 -4.78
CA GLY A 110 0.69 7.25 -5.36
C GLY A 110 1.49 8.06 -4.35
N ILE A 111 0.95 8.25 -3.13
CA ILE A 111 1.64 8.92 -2.03
C ILE A 111 2.89 8.14 -1.62
N VAL A 112 2.77 6.83 -1.41
CA VAL A 112 3.92 5.97 -1.08
C VAL A 112 4.99 6.04 -2.17
N GLY A 113 4.59 5.96 -3.45
CA GLY A 113 5.51 6.06 -4.58
C GLY A 113 6.22 7.41 -4.65
N LEU A 114 5.51 8.50 -4.36
CA LEU A 114 6.09 9.85 -4.28
C LEU A 114 7.12 9.96 -3.15
N LEU A 115 6.80 9.46 -1.95
CA LEU A 115 7.71 9.46 -0.81
C LEU A 115 8.97 8.63 -1.10
N ALA A 116 8.80 7.45 -1.70
CA ALA A 116 9.92 6.59 -2.10
C ALA A 116 10.82 7.29 -3.15
N TRP A 117 10.22 7.99 -4.11
CA TRP A 117 10.95 8.74 -5.12
C TRP A 117 11.74 9.91 -4.50
N GLN A 118 11.13 10.68 -3.60
CA GLN A 118 11.81 11.75 -2.87
C GLN A 118 13.00 11.24 -2.07
N MET A 119 12.83 10.11 -1.37
CA MET A 119 13.92 9.50 -0.59
C MET A 119 15.07 9.05 -1.51
N ARG A 120 14.75 8.44 -2.66
CA ARG A 120 15.77 8.06 -3.66
C ARG A 120 16.53 9.28 -4.19
N SER A 121 15.85 10.39 -4.46
CA SER A 121 16.51 11.61 -4.98
C SER A 121 17.44 12.28 -3.97
N MET A 122 17.33 11.99 -2.67
CA MET A 122 18.26 12.49 -1.66
C MET A 122 19.51 11.61 -1.52
N LEU A 123 19.49 10.40 -2.06
CA LEU A 123 20.59 9.42 -2.01
C LEU A 123 21.43 9.39 -3.30
N ALA A 124 20.97 10.05 -4.36
CA ALA A 124 21.64 10.16 -5.66
C ALA A 124 22.43 11.48 -5.74
#